data_AF-A0A0X3TUG9-F1
#
_entry.id   AF-A0A0X3TUG9-F1
#
_cell.length_a   1.000
_cell.length_b   1.000
_cell.length_c   1.000
_cell.angle_alpha   90.00
_cell.angle_beta   90.00
_cell.angle_gamma   90.00
#
_symmetry.space_group_name_H-M   'P 1'
#
loop_
_entity.id
_entity.type
_entity.pdbx_description
1 polymer ?
#
loop_
_entity_poly.entity_id
_entity_poly.type
_entity_poly.pdbx_seq_one_letter_code
_entity_poly.pdbx_strand_id
1 'polypeptide(L)'
;MIEAEKGYRAVEELSVGDKVRVSSGELLPIKWIGEKTLSVEMLKRNPRLRPVRIQKGAIGAGVPDRDLYVSPQHRIVLEGWRAELLFGEPKVFVAAIHLVNDKTIRQVWSNEAVTYYHIACSRHAILMSNGLPSESLFLGDMALLSFGREDAEELCALFPELRSPASIWMQTRVPCLKRSEAEALRDTLTS
;
A
#
# COMPACT_ATOMS: atom_id res chain seq x y z
N MET A 1 5.12 -10.77 -2.53
CA MET A 1 6.50 -10.68 -3.09
C MET A 1 6.85 -9.23 -3.30
N ILE A 2 8.09 -8.85 -3.01
CA ILE A 2 8.65 -7.51 -3.20
C ILE A 2 9.89 -7.64 -4.10
N GLU A 3 10.03 -6.77 -5.09
CA GLU A 3 11.21 -6.76 -5.95
C GLU A 3 12.45 -6.28 -5.18
N ALA A 4 13.43 -7.17 -5.00
CA ALA A 4 14.69 -6.90 -4.33
C ALA A 4 15.88 -6.99 -5.31
N GLU A 5 17.09 -6.64 -4.84
CA GLU A 5 18.33 -6.65 -5.64
C GLU A 5 18.55 -7.97 -6.40
N LYS A 6 18.17 -9.11 -5.81
CA LYS A 6 18.32 -10.45 -6.38
C LYS A 6 17.02 -11.03 -6.96
N GLY A 7 16.04 -10.18 -7.27
CA GLY A 7 14.72 -10.58 -7.75
C GLY A 7 13.65 -10.53 -6.65
N TYR A 8 12.49 -11.12 -6.95
CA TYR A 8 11.34 -11.09 -6.05
C TYR A 8 11.56 -11.98 -4.82
N ARG A 9 11.31 -11.42 -3.63
CA ARG A 9 11.36 -12.12 -2.34
C ARG A 9 10.05 -11.99 -1.57
N ALA A 10 9.75 -12.94 -0.69
CA ALA A 10 8.60 -12.81 0.20
C ALA A 10 8.85 -11.66 1.20
N VAL A 11 7.81 -10.97 1.65
CA VAL A 11 8.00 -9.76 2.47
C VAL A 11 8.51 -10.12 3.87
N GLU A 12 8.04 -11.25 4.39
CA GLU A 12 8.41 -11.88 5.64
C GLU A 12 9.87 -12.38 5.68
N GLU A 13 10.51 -12.50 4.51
CA GLU A 13 11.92 -12.91 4.39
C GLU A 13 12.88 -11.72 4.30
N LEU A 14 12.36 -10.51 4.11
CA LEU A 14 13.19 -9.31 4.00
C LEU A 14 13.71 -8.88 5.37
N SER A 15 14.88 -8.25 5.37
CA SER A 15 15.52 -7.72 6.57
C SER A 15 15.99 -6.28 6.37
N VAL A 16 16.15 -5.53 7.47
CA VAL A 16 16.78 -4.21 7.44
C VAL A 16 18.16 -4.33 6.79
N GLY A 17 18.47 -3.43 5.85
CA GLY A 17 19.69 -3.46 5.04
C GLY A 17 19.54 -4.17 3.70
N ASP A 18 18.54 -5.05 3.52
CA ASP A 18 18.21 -5.57 2.20
C ASP A 18 17.85 -4.43 1.25
N LYS A 19 18.22 -4.56 -0.02
CA LYS A 19 17.92 -3.55 -1.04
C LYS A 19 16.70 -3.94 -1.85
N VAL A 20 15.73 -3.03 -1.90
CA VAL A 20 14.52 -3.14 -2.72
C VAL A 20 14.63 -2.28 -3.96
N ARG A 21 14.12 -2.77 -5.09
CA ARG A 21 14.04 -1.97 -6.32
C ARG A 21 12.83 -1.06 -6.22
N VAL A 22 13.06 0.23 -6.43
CA VAL A 22 11.99 1.23 -6.48
C VAL A 22 11.60 1.52 -7.93
N SER A 23 10.43 2.13 -8.15
CA SER A 23 9.88 2.40 -9.49
C SER A 23 10.82 3.23 -10.40
N SER A 24 11.75 4.02 -9.85
CA SER A 24 12.79 4.71 -10.64
C SER A 24 13.95 3.82 -11.09
N GLY A 25 13.93 2.53 -10.77
CA GLY A 25 14.97 1.54 -11.07
C GLY A 25 16.11 1.46 -10.04
N GLU A 26 16.23 2.44 -9.16
CA GLU A 26 17.23 2.49 -8.08
C GLU A 26 17.01 1.37 -7.05
N LEU A 27 18.11 0.93 -6.41
CA LEU A 27 18.07 0.03 -5.27
C LEU A 27 18.19 0.83 -3.98
N LEU A 28 17.17 0.79 -3.14
CA LEU A 28 17.17 1.45 -1.83
C LEU A 28 17.28 0.45 -0.69
N PRO A 29 18.14 0.69 0.32
CA PRO A 29 18.17 -0.15 1.50
C PRO A 29 16.91 0.06 2.34
N ILE A 30 16.32 -1.03 2.79
CA ILE A 30 15.30 -1.03 3.82
C ILE A 30 15.92 -0.49 5.11
N LYS A 31 15.27 0.50 5.73
CA LYS A 31 15.69 1.08 7.01
C LYS A 31 14.88 0.58 8.18
N TRP A 32 13.66 0.12 7.93
CA TRP A 32 12.79 -0.42 8.94
C TRP A 32 11.78 -1.39 8.32
N ILE A 33 11.45 -2.43 9.08
CA ILE A 33 10.35 -3.33 8.81
C ILE A 33 9.54 -3.44 10.09
N GLY A 34 8.25 -3.14 10.01
CA GLY A 34 7.30 -3.43 11.06
C GLY A 34 6.43 -4.60 10.67
N GLU A 35 6.16 -5.48 11.62
CA GLU A 35 5.19 -6.55 11.46
C GLU A 35 4.10 -6.44 12.53
N LYS A 36 2.87 -6.73 12.13
CA LYS A 36 1.73 -6.78 13.05
C LYS A 36 0.82 -7.94 12.70
N THR A 37 0.69 -8.87 13.63
CA THR A 37 -0.29 -9.96 13.52
C THR A 37 -1.62 -9.54 14.17
N LEU A 38 -2.71 -9.60 13.40
CA LEU A 38 -4.08 -9.46 13.86
C LEU A 38 -4.72 -10.83 14.01
N SER A 39 -5.19 -11.15 15.21
CA SER A 39 -5.92 -12.40 15.44
C SER A 39 -7.31 -12.35 14.79
N VAL A 40 -7.90 -13.53 14.58
CA VAL A 40 -9.28 -13.66 14.08
C VAL A 40 -10.27 -12.85 14.92
N GLU A 41 -10.10 -12.85 16.25
CA GLU A 41 -10.96 -12.09 17.16
C GLU A 41 -10.80 -10.58 17.00
N MET A 42 -9.56 -10.09 16.81
CA MET A 42 -9.32 -8.68 16.52
C MET A 42 -9.97 -8.25 15.20
N LEU A 43 -9.89 -9.09 14.16
CA LEU A 43 -10.50 -8.86 12.84
C LEU A 43 -12.04 -8.95 12.88
N LYS A 44 -12.61 -9.75 13.78
CA LYS A 44 -14.06 -9.76 14.04
C LYS A 44 -14.52 -8.47 14.71
N ARG A 45 -13.77 -7.98 15.70
CA ARG A 45 -14.08 -6.71 16.40
C ARG A 45 -13.84 -5.48 15.54
N ASN A 46 -12.87 -5.55 14.63
CA ASN A 46 -12.51 -4.45 13.74
C ASN A 46 -12.51 -4.91 12.27
N PRO A 47 -13.69 -5.17 11.67
CA PRO A 47 -13.76 -5.67 10.30
C PRO A 47 -13.12 -4.73 9.26
N ARG A 48 -13.05 -3.43 9.57
CA ARG A 48 -12.38 -2.44 8.72
C ARG A 48 -10.90 -2.71 8.51
N LEU A 49 -10.23 -3.43 9.43
CA LEU A 49 -8.82 -3.81 9.30
C LEU A 49 -8.61 -5.10 8.49
N ARG A 50 -9.67 -5.67 7.90
CA ARG A 50 -9.53 -6.87 7.06
C ARG A 50 -8.82 -6.54 5.75
N PRO A 51 -7.93 -7.43 5.26
CA PRO A 51 -7.10 -7.13 4.10
C PRO A 51 -7.95 -6.98 2.83
N VAL A 52 -7.44 -6.18 1.91
CA VAL A 52 -7.96 -6.10 0.55
C VAL A 52 -7.12 -7.04 -0.32
N ARG A 53 -7.81 -7.94 -1.04
CA ARG A 53 -7.22 -8.75 -2.10
C ARG A 53 -7.38 -8.02 -3.42
N ILE A 54 -6.26 -7.77 -4.08
CA ILE A 54 -6.18 -7.35 -5.48
C ILE A 54 -5.84 -8.60 -6.28
N GLN A 55 -6.80 -9.13 -7.04
CA GLN A 55 -6.60 -10.34 -7.83
C GLN A 55 -5.54 -10.14 -8.91
N LYS A 56 -4.84 -11.21 -9.28
CA LYS A 56 -3.98 -11.24 -10.48
C LYS A 56 -4.68 -10.58 -11.67
N GLY A 57 -4.00 -9.64 -12.32
CA GLY A 57 -4.52 -8.94 -13.51
C GLY A 57 -5.66 -7.95 -13.26
N ALA A 58 -5.98 -7.62 -12.01
CA ALA A 58 -7.11 -6.73 -11.68
C ALA A 58 -6.88 -5.27 -12.10
N ILE A 59 -5.64 -4.80 -12.18
CA ILE A 59 -5.29 -3.41 -12.50
C ILE A 59 -5.00 -3.23 -13.98
N GLY A 60 -4.35 -4.22 -14.60
CA GLY A 60 -4.03 -4.25 -16.01
C GLY A 60 -3.63 -5.65 -16.43
N ALA A 61 -3.36 -5.85 -17.73
CA ALA A 61 -2.98 -7.17 -18.25
C ALA A 61 -1.75 -7.73 -17.52
N GLY A 62 -1.95 -8.77 -16.72
CA GLY A 62 -0.89 -9.39 -15.91
C GLY A 62 -0.45 -8.60 -14.67
N VAL A 63 -1.19 -7.56 -14.25
CA VAL A 63 -0.84 -6.70 -13.10
C VAL A 63 -1.98 -6.69 -12.06
N PRO A 64 -1.73 -7.09 -10.80
CA PRO A 64 -0.51 -7.74 -10.32
C PRO A 64 -0.29 -9.11 -10.99
N ASP A 65 0.94 -9.64 -10.90
CA ASP A 65 1.31 -10.93 -11.51
C ASP A 65 0.72 -12.17 -10.80
N ARG A 66 0.26 -11.95 -9.56
CA ARG A 66 -0.43 -12.89 -8.68
C ARG A 66 -1.30 -12.09 -7.70
N ASP A 67 -2.19 -12.77 -6.98
CA ASP A 67 -3.01 -12.13 -5.96
C ASP A 67 -2.15 -11.40 -4.93
N LEU A 68 -2.46 -10.13 -4.69
CA LEU A 68 -1.80 -9.27 -3.72
C LEU A 68 -2.76 -8.96 -2.57
N TYR A 69 -2.29 -9.13 -1.34
CA TYR A 69 -3.02 -8.82 -0.12
C TYR A 69 -2.35 -7.66 0.59
N VAL A 70 -3.12 -6.61 0.88
CA VAL A 70 -2.62 -5.39 1.51
C VAL A 70 -3.57 -4.90 2.61
N SER A 71 -3.08 -4.03 3.48
CA SER A 71 -3.96 -3.33 4.42
C SER A 71 -4.94 -2.42 3.63
N PRO A 72 -6.16 -2.19 4.15
CA PRO A 72 -7.16 -1.35 3.51
C PRO A 72 -6.63 0.00 3.02
N GLN A 73 -5.83 0.70 3.83
CA GLN A 73 -5.33 2.02 3.49
C GLN A 73 -4.00 2.02 2.74
N HIS A 74 -3.43 0.85 2.45
CA HIS A 74 -2.19 0.75 1.69
C HIS A 74 -2.36 1.39 0.31
N ARG A 75 -1.43 2.29 -0.06
CA ARG A 75 -1.52 3.03 -1.32
C ARG A 75 -0.92 2.22 -2.46
N ILE A 76 -1.76 1.99 -3.47
CA ILE A 76 -1.38 1.45 -4.77
C ILE A 76 -1.18 2.61 -5.73
N VAL A 77 -0.19 2.50 -6.60
CA VAL A 77 0.00 3.48 -7.68
C VAL A 77 -0.81 3.02 -8.88
N LEU A 78 -1.70 3.89 -9.35
CA LEU A 78 -2.29 3.77 -10.67
C LEU A 78 -1.60 4.74 -11.61
N GLU A 79 -1.21 4.26 -12.78
CA GLU A 79 -0.46 5.02 -13.78
C GLU A 79 -1.07 4.86 -15.18
N GLY A 80 -0.81 5.83 -16.04
CA GLY A 80 -1.24 5.83 -17.44
C GLY A 80 -2.35 6.82 -17.76
N TRP A 81 -2.85 6.76 -19.00
CA TRP A 81 -3.68 7.80 -19.60
C TRP A 81 -4.94 8.18 -18.80
N ARG A 82 -5.49 7.27 -17.99
CA ARG A 82 -6.67 7.54 -17.16
C ARG A 82 -6.35 8.44 -15.98
N ALA A 83 -5.20 8.25 -15.34
CA ALA A 83 -4.73 9.13 -14.28
C ALA A 83 -4.49 10.54 -14.84
N GLU A 84 -3.86 10.62 -16.01
CA GLU A 84 -3.57 11.89 -16.69
C GLU A 84 -4.85 12.60 -17.14
N LEU A 85 -5.79 11.87 -17.76
CA LEU A 85 -7.05 12.44 -18.25
C LEU A 85 -7.95 12.95 -17.12
N LEU A 86 -8.04 12.21 -16.01
CA LEU A 86 -8.98 12.52 -14.93
C LEU A 86 -8.41 13.46 -13.87
N PHE A 87 -7.09 13.45 -13.66
CA PHE A 87 -6.45 14.20 -12.57
C PHE A 87 -5.29 15.10 -13.02
N GLY A 88 -4.91 15.07 -14.31
CA GLY A 88 -3.77 15.83 -14.82
C GLY A 88 -2.41 15.28 -14.38
N GLU A 89 -2.36 14.06 -13.84
CA GLU A 89 -1.18 13.47 -13.22
C GLU A 89 -0.83 12.13 -13.86
N PRO A 90 0.45 11.86 -14.19
CA PRO A 90 0.84 10.63 -14.87
C PRO A 90 0.72 9.39 -13.97
N LYS A 91 0.75 9.61 -12.65
CA LYS A 91 0.61 8.59 -11.60
C LYS A 91 -0.20 9.18 -10.46
N VAL A 92 -0.98 8.33 -9.79
CA VAL A 92 -1.75 8.70 -8.60
C VAL A 92 -1.69 7.60 -7.55
N PHE A 93 -1.66 7.96 -6.27
CA PHE A 93 -1.85 7.01 -5.18
C PHE A 93 -3.33 6.82 -4.88
N VAL A 94 -3.73 5.57 -4.69
CA VAL A 94 -5.09 5.18 -4.32
C VAL A 94 -5.05 4.14 -3.21
N ALA A 95 -5.82 4.33 -2.13
CA ALA A 95 -5.95 3.30 -1.10
C ALA A 95 -6.62 2.05 -1.68
N ALA A 96 -6.12 0.88 -1.31
CA ALA A 96 -6.66 -0.40 -1.77
C ALA A 96 -8.17 -0.54 -1.50
N ILE A 97 -8.66 -0.04 -0.37
CA ILE A 97 -10.08 -0.09 -0.02
C ILE A 97 -10.97 0.73 -0.97
N HIS A 98 -10.43 1.82 -1.56
CA HIS A 98 -11.16 2.61 -2.55
C HIS A 98 -11.23 1.93 -3.92
N LEU A 99 -10.36 0.95 -4.18
CA LEU A 99 -10.36 0.16 -5.41
C LEU A 99 -11.31 -1.05 -5.34
N VAL A 100 -11.90 -1.34 -4.17
CA VAL A 100 -12.84 -2.46 -4.03
C VAL A 100 -14.03 -2.27 -4.97
N ASN A 101 -14.20 -3.25 -5.85
CA ASN A 101 -15.20 -3.26 -6.92
C ASN A 101 -16.11 -4.50 -6.88
N ASP A 102 -16.04 -5.27 -5.79
CA ASP A 102 -16.78 -6.52 -5.56
C ASP A 102 -16.60 -7.59 -6.64
N LYS A 103 -15.57 -7.46 -7.49
CA LYS A 103 -15.22 -8.39 -8.56
C LYS A 103 -13.78 -8.88 -8.39
N THR A 104 -12.85 -8.17 -9.00
CA THR A 104 -11.42 -8.49 -9.04
C THR A 104 -10.66 -7.93 -7.84
N ILE A 105 -11.21 -6.92 -7.16
CA ILE A 105 -10.65 -6.32 -5.95
C ILE A 105 -11.70 -6.37 -4.86
N ARG A 106 -11.39 -7.09 -3.76
CA ARG A 106 -12.36 -7.39 -2.70
C ARG A 106 -11.72 -7.36 -1.32
N GLN A 107 -12.49 -6.95 -0.32
CA GLN A 107 -12.08 -7.16 1.08
C GLN A 107 -12.26 -8.64 1.46
N VAL A 108 -11.31 -9.18 2.22
CA VAL A 108 -11.24 -10.62 2.53
C VAL A 108 -11.91 -10.93 3.87
N TRP A 109 -12.93 -11.79 3.79
CA TRP A 109 -13.69 -12.27 4.94
C TRP A 109 -13.30 -13.71 5.29
N SER A 110 -12.04 -13.93 5.70
CA SER A 110 -11.56 -15.22 6.19
C SER A 110 -11.62 -15.32 7.72
N ASN A 111 -11.57 -16.54 8.24
CA ASN A 111 -11.44 -16.86 9.67
C ASN A 111 -9.97 -17.19 10.02
N GLU A 112 -9.03 -16.49 9.41
CA GLU A 112 -7.60 -16.67 9.60
C GLU A 112 -6.99 -15.41 10.21
N ALA A 113 -5.88 -15.57 10.94
CA ALA A 113 -5.08 -14.45 11.40
C ALA A 113 -4.37 -13.81 10.19
N VAL A 114 -4.09 -12.51 10.28
CA VAL A 114 -3.43 -11.75 9.21
C VAL A 114 -2.19 -11.08 9.77
N THR A 115 -1.06 -11.23 9.08
CA THR A 115 0.17 -10.51 9.43
C THR A 115 0.44 -9.44 8.38
N TYR A 116 0.44 -8.18 8.82
CA TYR A 116 0.83 -7.04 7.99
C TYR A 116 2.30 -6.74 8.15
N TYR A 117 2.97 -6.52 7.02
CA TYR A 117 4.35 -6.09 6.95
C TYR A 117 4.43 -4.72 6.31
N HIS A 118 5.09 -3.77 6.99
CA HIS A 118 5.32 -2.43 6.48
C HIS A 118 6.81 -2.21 6.31
N ILE A 119 7.22 -1.77 5.11
CA ILE A 119 8.60 -1.48 4.76
C ILE A 119 8.79 0.03 4.69
N ALA A 120 9.83 0.55 5.34
CA ALA A 120 10.28 1.92 5.14
C ALA A 120 11.74 1.94 4.68
N CYS A 121 12.04 2.80 3.71
CA CYS A 121 13.37 3.03 3.17
C CYS A 121 13.96 4.33 3.74
N SER A 122 15.16 4.72 3.28
CA SER A 122 15.79 6.00 3.66
C SER A 122 15.00 7.24 3.24
N ARG A 123 14.01 7.08 2.36
CA ARG A 123 13.08 8.10 1.89
C ARG A 123 11.81 7.42 1.40
N HIS A 124 10.75 8.21 1.17
CA HIS A 124 9.55 7.71 0.51
C HIS A 124 9.88 7.12 -0.86
N ALA A 125 9.36 5.93 -1.12
CA ALA A 125 9.59 5.19 -2.34
C ALA A 125 8.32 4.50 -2.82
N ILE A 126 8.30 4.24 -4.13
CA ILE A 126 7.33 3.33 -4.74
C ILE A 126 8.06 2.01 -4.93
N LEU A 127 7.61 0.97 -4.23
CA LEU A 127 8.11 -0.40 -4.31
C LEU A 127 7.32 -1.18 -5.36
N MET A 128 7.84 -2.33 -5.78
CA MET A 128 7.13 -3.25 -6.67
C MET A 128 6.66 -4.48 -5.88
N SER A 129 5.35 -4.56 -5.65
CA SER A 129 4.68 -5.62 -4.89
C SER A 129 3.89 -6.53 -5.82
N ASN A 130 4.34 -7.77 -6.02
CA ASN A 130 3.75 -8.69 -7.02
C ASN A 130 3.60 -8.05 -8.42
N GLY A 131 4.61 -7.28 -8.84
CA GLY A 131 4.59 -6.53 -10.11
C GLY A 131 3.69 -5.29 -10.13
N LEU A 132 2.97 -4.98 -9.05
CA LEU A 132 2.16 -3.76 -8.91
C LEU A 132 2.94 -2.70 -8.13
N PRO A 133 3.08 -1.46 -8.63
CA PRO A 133 3.75 -0.42 -7.88
C PRO A 133 2.89 0.00 -6.68
N SER A 134 3.49 0.01 -5.49
CA SER A 134 2.83 0.34 -4.23
C SER A 134 3.73 1.18 -3.33
N GLU A 135 3.13 1.81 -2.33
CA GLU A 135 3.84 2.71 -1.44
C GLU A 135 4.76 1.97 -0.44
N SER A 136 5.97 2.47 -0.23
CA SER A 136 6.72 2.22 1.01
C SER A 136 6.16 3.10 2.12
N LEU A 137 6.08 2.60 3.35
CA LEU A 137 5.71 3.43 4.49
C LEU A 137 6.63 4.65 4.58
N PHE A 138 6.04 5.84 4.56
CA PHE A 138 6.79 7.07 4.75
C PHE A 138 6.95 7.37 6.23
N LEU A 139 8.04 6.88 6.84
CA LEU A 139 8.44 7.19 8.22
C LEU A 139 9.13 8.56 8.37
N GLY A 140 8.80 9.56 7.54
CA GLY A 140 9.13 10.93 7.92
C GLY A 140 8.51 11.24 9.29
N ASP A 141 9.05 12.20 10.04
CA ASP A 141 8.72 12.55 11.44
C ASP A 141 7.23 12.80 11.77
N MET A 142 6.31 12.58 10.81
CA MET A 142 4.88 12.84 10.86
C MET A 142 4.06 11.85 9.99
N ALA A 143 4.39 10.55 9.96
CA ALA A 143 3.61 9.53 9.24
C ALA A 143 2.15 9.36 9.75
N LEU A 144 1.76 10.06 10.81
CA LEU A 144 0.38 10.08 11.33
C LEU A 144 -0.36 11.37 10.99
N LEU A 145 0.34 12.43 10.57
CA LEU A 145 -0.24 13.77 10.35
C LEU A 145 -0.29 14.19 8.88
N SER A 146 0.42 13.48 7.99
CA SER A 146 0.33 13.67 6.54
C SER A 146 -0.78 12.85 5.87
N PHE A 147 -1.38 11.91 6.59
CA PHE A 147 -2.36 10.99 6.05
C PHE A 147 -3.78 11.36 6.49
N GLY A 148 -4.78 10.93 5.72
CA GLY A 148 -6.18 11.14 6.09
C GLY A 148 -6.50 10.49 7.44
N ARG A 149 -7.60 10.91 8.09
CA ARG A 149 -8.02 10.38 9.39
C ARG A 149 -8.04 8.84 9.44
N GLU A 150 -8.48 8.20 8.35
CA GLU A 150 -8.60 6.74 8.27
C GLU A 150 -7.24 6.02 8.26
N ASP A 151 -6.24 6.58 7.57
CA ASP A 151 -4.87 6.06 7.52
C ASP A 151 -4.21 6.16 8.90
N ALA A 152 -4.38 7.31 9.57
CA ALA A 152 -3.85 7.54 10.89
C ALA A 152 -4.47 6.60 11.93
N GLU A 153 -5.78 6.33 11.81
CA GLU A 153 -6.50 5.34 12.62
C GLU A 153 -5.98 3.91 12.37
N GLU A 154 -5.75 3.53 11.11
CA GLU A 154 -5.16 2.21 10.77
C GLU A 154 -3.75 2.07 11.34
N LEU A 155 -2.85 3.02 11.07
CA LEU A 155 -1.48 2.98 11.56
C LEU A 155 -1.43 3.00 13.10
N CYS A 156 -2.25 3.81 13.77
CA CYS A 156 -2.36 3.78 15.24
C CYS A 156 -2.87 2.42 15.76
N ALA A 157 -3.79 1.78 15.06
CA ALA A 157 -4.33 0.49 15.46
C ALA A 157 -3.29 -0.63 15.28
N LEU A 158 -2.48 -0.56 14.21
CA LEU A 158 -1.45 -1.54 13.90
C LEU A 158 -0.19 -1.33 14.78
N PHE A 159 0.28 -0.09 14.89
CA PHE A 159 1.54 0.32 15.51
C PHE A 159 1.33 1.48 16.50
N PRO A 160 0.68 1.24 17.65
CA PRO A 160 0.38 2.27 18.64
C PRO A 160 1.63 3.00 19.20
N GLU A 161 2.80 2.38 19.10
CA GLU A 161 4.11 2.90 19.50
C GLU A 161 4.62 4.06 18.63
N LEU A 162 4.06 4.29 17.44
CA LEU A 162 4.50 5.36 16.51
C LEU A 162 4.01 6.78 16.89
N ARG A 163 3.41 6.98 18.06
CA ARG A 163 2.85 8.28 18.50
C ARG A 163 3.93 9.23 19.04
N SER A 164 4.50 10.11 18.21
CA SER A 164 5.22 11.31 18.67
C SER A 164 5.19 12.45 17.63
N PRO A 165 5.02 13.73 18.02
CA PRO A 165 4.97 14.85 17.07
C PRO A 165 6.27 15.67 17.04
N ALA A 166 6.82 15.94 15.83
CA ALA A 166 7.12 17.30 15.34
C ALA A 166 8.03 17.34 14.09
N SER A 167 7.61 18.18 13.12
CA SER A 167 8.40 19.04 12.21
C SER A 167 8.62 18.66 10.71
N ILE A 168 8.05 19.54 9.87
CA ILE A 168 8.48 20.13 8.58
C ILE A 168 9.17 19.20 7.55
N TRP A 169 8.45 18.32 6.83
CA TRP A 169 8.58 18.04 5.37
C TRP A 169 7.33 17.27 4.89
N MET A 170 6.58 17.83 3.92
CA MET A 170 5.16 17.50 3.64
C MET A 170 4.84 17.04 2.19
N GLN A 171 5.66 16.22 1.53
CA GLN A 171 5.29 15.81 0.15
C GLN A 171 5.49 14.31 -0.10
N THR A 172 4.37 13.61 -0.30
CA THR A 172 4.35 12.31 -0.98
C THR A 172 4.88 12.52 -2.41
N ARG A 173 5.58 11.52 -2.96
CA ARG A 173 6.12 11.63 -4.34
C ARG A 173 5.06 11.75 -5.43
N VAL A 174 3.80 11.45 -5.11
CA VAL A 174 2.67 11.38 -6.03
C VAL A 174 1.42 11.89 -5.29
N PRO A 175 0.49 12.59 -5.97
CA PRO A 175 -0.79 12.99 -5.39
C PRO A 175 -1.61 11.77 -4.94
N CYS A 176 -2.27 11.88 -3.79
CA CYS A 176 -3.12 10.83 -3.25
C CYS A 176 -4.60 11.18 -3.47
N LEU A 177 -5.32 10.29 -4.15
CA LEU A 177 -6.74 10.47 -4.43
C LEU A 177 -7.60 10.22 -3.19
N LYS A 178 -8.62 11.05 -3.04
CA LYS A 178 -9.74 10.84 -2.12
C LYS A 178 -10.63 9.71 -2.64
N ARG A 179 -11.50 9.19 -1.76
CA ARG A 179 -12.45 8.13 -2.11
C ARG A 179 -13.28 8.46 -3.36
N SER A 180 -13.89 9.64 -3.40
CA SER A 180 -14.76 10.06 -4.52
C SER A 180 -14.01 10.16 -5.86
N GLU A 181 -12.73 10.52 -5.82
CA GLU A 181 -11.87 10.58 -7.01
C GLU A 181 -11.47 9.17 -7.47
N ALA A 182 -11.13 8.30 -6.52
CA ALA A 182 -10.79 6.90 -6.79
C ALA A 182 -11.94 6.09 -7.41
N GLU A 183 -13.19 6.42 -7.07
CA GLU A 183 -14.38 5.77 -7.64
C GLU A 183 -14.44 5.94 -9.16
N ALA A 184 -14.07 7.11 -9.69
CA ALA A 184 -14.03 7.35 -11.14
C ALA A 184 -12.98 6.47 -11.86
N LEU A 185 -11.87 6.14 -11.20
CA LEU A 185 -10.86 5.21 -11.75
C LEU A 185 -11.30 3.76 -11.61
N ARG A 186 -11.88 3.39 -10.46
CA ARG A 186 -12.29 2.02 -10.17
C ARG A 186 -13.19 1.44 -11.26
N ASP A 187 -14.14 2.23 -11.75
CA ASP A 187 -15.12 1.79 -12.74
C ASP A 187 -14.49 1.52 -14.12
N THR A 188 -13.22 1.93 -14.31
CA THR A 188 -12.43 1.68 -15.52
C THR A 188 -11.49 0.48 -15.42
N LEU A 189 -11.32 -0.08 -14.22
CA LEU A 189 -10.51 -1.27 -13.99
C LEU A 189 -11.23 -2.50 -14.57
N THR A 190 -10.46 -3.38 -15.21
CA THR A 190 -10.96 -4.50 -15.99
C THR A 190 -11.91 -5.41 -15.19
N SER A 191 -13.04 -5.75 -15.84
CA SER A 191 -13.96 -6.82 -15.43
C SER A 191 -13.38 -8.20 -15.70
#